data_AF-A0A7V6X534-F1
#
_entry.id   AF-A0A7V6X534-F1
#
_cell.length_a   1.000
_cell.length_b   1.000
_cell.length_c   1.000
_cell.angle_alpha   90.00
_cell.angle_beta   90.00
_cell.angle_gamma   90.00
#
_symmetry.space_group_name_H-M   'P 1'
#
loop_
_entity.id
_entity.type
_entity.pdbx_description
1 polymer ?
#
loop_
_entity_poly.entity_id
_entity_poly.type
_entity_poly.pdbx_seq_one_letter_code
_entity_poly.pdbx_strand_id
1 'polypeptide(L)'
;MLQKLNVHLTNLFQRAQNYNLNNNIAQIARKGKNPKLDQAYNQIMIKISDFWGAKLPSESEIQTLLQKWHNFFNATQDQNYRQISMIIKKDVFGELHQMRVVLNDLKLNTLPGRNLLFSDEKKEPIPIKREEFIEILVKEINRGEKIMTELKEYANLSLRARNSYFASFNEQATYSYFVDLKDCQKLAYYLGKLENNNLQHQGLKNLACIMAQLNLPLKERYLNQITRVEKELTNKRKEQILTQRR
;
A
#
# COMPACT_ATOMS: atom_id res chain seq x y z
N MET A 1 55.47 0.84 11.29
CA MET A 1 54.26 1.58 10.84
C MET A 1 53.58 0.92 9.64
N LEU A 2 54.32 0.60 8.57
CA LEU A 2 53.80 -0.06 7.35
C LEU A 2 53.07 -1.40 7.58
N GLN A 3 53.60 -2.29 8.43
CA GLN A 3 52.93 -3.56 8.76
C GLN A 3 51.58 -3.39 9.47
N LYS A 4 51.45 -2.40 10.38
CA LYS A 4 50.17 -2.11 11.05
C LYS A 4 49.13 -1.54 10.08
N LEU A 5 49.56 -0.69 9.15
CA LEU A 5 48.69 -0.15 8.10
C LEU A 5 48.19 -1.28 7.18
N ASN A 6 49.07 -2.22 6.82
CA ASN A 6 48.74 -3.33 5.93
C ASN A 6 47.74 -4.30 6.57
N VAL A 7 47.91 -4.64 7.85
CA VAL A 7 46.94 -5.46 8.61
C VAL A 7 45.60 -4.74 8.78
N HIS A 8 45.62 -3.42 9.02
CA HIS A 8 44.39 -2.64 9.17
C HIS A 8 43.61 -2.57 7.85
N LEU A 9 44.31 -2.35 6.74
CA LEU A 9 43.75 -2.41 5.39
C LEU A 9 43.21 -3.81 5.10
N THR A 10 43.96 -4.87 5.39
CA THR A 10 43.52 -6.26 5.13
C THR A 10 42.28 -6.62 5.95
N ASN A 11 42.18 -6.18 7.21
CA ASN A 11 40.99 -6.35 8.04
C ASN A 11 39.80 -5.52 7.56
N LEU A 12 40.02 -4.28 7.08
CA LEU A 12 38.99 -3.49 6.40
C LEU A 12 38.53 -4.16 5.10
N PHE A 13 39.46 -4.73 4.32
CA PHE A 13 39.18 -5.46 3.08
C PHE A 13 38.45 -6.78 3.32
N GLN A 14 38.80 -7.54 4.36
CA GLN A 14 38.07 -8.76 4.75
C GLN A 14 36.68 -8.46 5.30
N ARG A 15 36.52 -7.37 6.07
CA ARG A 15 35.19 -6.89 6.50
C ARG A 15 34.34 -6.43 5.31
N ALA A 16 34.94 -5.88 4.26
CA ALA A 16 34.25 -5.52 3.02
C ALA A 16 33.85 -6.76 2.16
N GLN A 17 34.40 -7.95 2.45
CA GLN A 17 34.10 -9.19 1.71
C GLN A 17 33.03 -10.05 2.40
N ASN A 18 32.98 -10.04 3.73
CA ASN A 18 32.04 -10.84 4.51
C ASN A 18 30.91 -9.96 5.04
N TYR A 19 29.78 -9.99 4.34
CA TYR A 19 28.59 -9.25 4.71
C TYR A 19 27.69 -10.11 5.58
N ASN A 20 27.71 -9.84 6.88
CA ASN A 20 26.78 -10.45 7.83
C ASN A 20 25.44 -9.71 7.75
N LEU A 21 24.71 -9.93 6.66
CA LEU A 21 23.44 -9.26 6.39
C LEU A 21 22.27 -10.03 7.02
N ASN A 22 21.19 -9.29 7.28
CA ASN A 22 19.91 -9.86 7.67
C ASN A 22 19.52 -11.00 6.71
N ASN A 23 19.03 -12.13 7.25
CA ASN A 23 18.64 -13.30 6.47
C ASN A 23 17.72 -12.96 5.29
N ASN A 24 16.84 -11.94 5.40
CA ASN A 24 16.01 -11.56 4.26
C ASN A 24 16.82 -11.08 3.04
N ILE A 25 17.91 -10.35 3.27
CA ILE A 25 18.79 -9.86 2.21
C ILE A 25 19.57 -11.02 1.57
N ALA A 26 19.98 -12.01 2.37
CA ALA A 26 20.56 -13.25 1.86
C ALA A 26 19.57 -14.04 0.99
N GLN A 27 18.28 -14.09 1.38
CA GLN A 27 17.23 -14.72 0.56
C GLN A 27 17.02 -13.99 -0.77
N ILE A 28 17.11 -12.66 -0.80
CA ILE A 28 17.05 -11.87 -2.04
C ILE A 28 18.22 -12.24 -2.96
N ALA A 29 19.44 -12.33 -2.41
CA ALA A 29 20.61 -12.73 -3.20
C ALA A 29 20.44 -14.13 -3.80
N ARG A 30 19.88 -15.07 -3.03
CA ARG A 30 19.71 -16.48 -3.46
C ARG A 30 18.58 -16.67 -4.46
N LYS A 31 17.45 -15.97 -4.29
CA LYS A 31 16.21 -16.19 -5.05
C LYS A 31 15.96 -15.13 -6.12
N GLY A 32 16.72 -14.03 -6.11
CA GLY A 32 16.47 -12.85 -6.95
C GLY A 32 15.19 -12.09 -6.59
N LYS A 33 14.49 -12.45 -5.50
CA LYS A 33 13.26 -11.78 -5.05
C LYS A 33 13.18 -11.69 -3.54
N ASN A 34 12.45 -10.70 -3.03
CA ASN A 34 12.17 -10.53 -1.61
C ASN A 34 10.89 -11.29 -1.20
N PRO A 35 11.01 -12.43 -0.47
CA PRO A 35 9.84 -13.21 -0.06
C PRO A 35 8.96 -12.47 0.97
N LYS A 36 9.54 -11.56 1.78
CA LYS A 36 8.75 -10.76 2.73
C LYS A 36 7.88 -9.73 2.03
N LEU A 37 8.32 -9.17 0.88
CA LEU A 37 7.48 -8.29 0.08
C LEU A 37 6.26 -9.03 -0.49
N ASP A 38 6.43 -10.27 -0.95
CA ASP A 38 5.32 -11.10 -1.42
C ASP A 38 4.32 -11.39 -0.30
N GLN A 39 4.82 -11.76 0.88
CA GLN A 39 4.00 -12.00 2.06
C GLN A 39 3.25 -10.75 2.50
N ALA A 40 3.93 -9.61 2.59
CA ALA A 40 3.33 -8.33 2.94
C ALA A 40 2.25 -7.93 1.94
N TYR A 41 2.52 -8.04 0.64
CA TYR A 41 1.54 -7.75 -0.41
C TYR A 41 0.27 -8.59 -0.23
N ASN A 42 0.40 -9.91 -0.09
CA ASN A 42 -0.75 -10.81 0.05
C ASN A 42 -1.55 -10.52 1.33
N GLN A 43 -0.88 -10.37 2.47
CA GLN A 43 -1.53 -10.10 3.75
C GLN A 43 -2.28 -8.76 3.75
N ILE A 44 -1.69 -7.72 3.15
CA ILE A 44 -2.32 -6.40 3.08
C ILE A 44 -3.50 -6.44 2.09
N MET A 45 -3.37 -7.10 0.94
CA MET A 45 -4.48 -7.28 -0.01
C MET A 45 -5.69 -7.96 0.66
N ILE A 46 -5.46 -8.99 1.47
CA ILE A 46 -6.51 -9.66 2.27
C ILE A 46 -7.16 -8.67 3.25
N LYS A 47 -6.35 -7.94 4.04
CA LYS A 47 -6.88 -6.96 5.01
C LYS A 47 -7.70 -5.84 4.35
N ILE A 48 -7.27 -5.36 3.18
CA ILE A 48 -8.05 -4.40 2.40
C ILE A 48 -9.34 -5.06 1.91
N SER A 49 -9.28 -6.33 1.47
CA SER A 49 -10.45 -7.11 1.08
C SER A 49 -11.45 -7.30 2.23
N ASP A 50 -10.99 -7.36 3.48
CA ASP A 50 -11.88 -7.51 4.64
C ASP A 50 -12.79 -6.28 4.84
N PHE A 51 -12.47 -5.12 4.26
CA PHE A 51 -13.40 -3.98 4.23
C PHE A 51 -14.72 -4.28 3.54
N TRP A 52 -14.71 -5.27 2.64
CA TRP A 52 -15.88 -5.75 1.94
C TRP A 52 -16.70 -6.71 2.80
N GLY A 53 -16.13 -7.25 3.89
CA GLY A 53 -16.75 -8.21 4.78
C GLY A 53 -17.13 -9.53 4.11
N ALA A 54 -17.68 -10.46 4.89
CA ALA A 54 -18.33 -11.66 4.35
C ALA A 54 -19.60 -11.30 3.56
N LYS A 55 -20.29 -10.23 3.97
CA LYS A 55 -21.50 -9.70 3.35
C LYS A 55 -21.61 -8.19 3.63
N LEU A 56 -22.10 -7.43 2.65
CA LEU A 56 -22.49 -6.05 2.87
C LEU A 56 -23.70 -5.94 3.82
N PRO A 57 -23.75 -4.94 4.70
CA PRO A 57 -24.89 -4.74 5.59
C PRO A 57 -26.14 -4.36 4.79
N SER A 58 -27.29 -4.87 5.20
CA SER A 58 -28.60 -4.52 4.66
C SER A 58 -29.01 -3.09 5.02
N GLU A 59 -30.04 -2.57 4.36
CA GLU A 59 -30.56 -1.21 4.62
C GLU A 59 -30.95 -0.99 6.09
N SER A 60 -31.65 -1.94 6.72
CA SER A 60 -32.06 -1.83 8.13
C SER A 60 -30.86 -1.82 9.08
N GLU A 61 -29.82 -2.60 8.79
CA GLU A 61 -28.56 -2.59 9.53
C GLU A 61 -27.83 -1.26 9.37
N ILE A 62 -27.79 -0.71 8.15
CA ILE A 62 -27.21 0.61 7.87
C ILE A 62 -27.96 1.71 8.62
N GLN A 63 -29.29 1.73 8.54
CA GLN A 63 -30.10 2.72 9.26
C GLN A 63 -29.90 2.63 10.78
N THR A 64 -29.82 1.41 11.33
CA THR A 64 -29.51 1.19 12.75
C THR A 64 -28.13 1.72 13.13
N LEU A 65 -27.12 1.50 12.28
CA LEU A 65 -25.76 2.02 12.48
C LEU A 65 -25.73 3.55 12.43
N LEU A 66 -26.43 4.16 11.47
CA LEU A 66 -26.49 5.62 11.31
C LEU A 66 -27.24 6.32 12.46
N GLN A 67 -28.30 5.71 12.97
CA GLN A 67 -29.05 6.23 14.12
C GLN A 67 -28.24 6.13 15.41
N LYS A 68 -27.56 5.00 15.63
CA LYS A 68 -26.76 4.82 16.84
C LYS A 68 -25.54 5.76 16.83
N TRP A 69 -24.93 6.03 15.66
CA TRP A 69 -23.55 6.52 15.57
C TRP A 69 -23.36 7.72 14.62
N HIS A 70 -24.24 8.72 14.66
CA HIS A 70 -24.14 9.92 13.80
C HIS A 70 -22.77 10.66 13.87
N ASN A 71 -22.01 10.53 14.97
CA ASN A 71 -20.68 11.14 15.14
C ASN A 71 -19.49 10.18 14.98
N PHE A 72 -19.70 8.87 14.96
CA PHE A 72 -18.64 7.87 15.19
C PHE A 72 -18.31 7.05 13.94
N PHE A 73 -19.22 6.99 12.96
CA PHE A 73 -19.02 6.24 11.72
C PHE A 73 -17.88 6.81 10.84
N ASN A 74 -17.75 8.14 10.78
CA ASN A 74 -16.61 8.80 10.14
C ASN A 74 -15.29 8.43 10.84
N ALA A 75 -15.31 8.33 12.17
CA ALA A 75 -14.13 8.01 12.97
C ALA A 75 -13.66 6.56 12.77
N THR A 76 -14.56 5.59 12.59
CA THR A 76 -14.20 4.18 12.36
C THR A 76 -13.65 3.91 10.97
N GLN A 77 -14.16 4.59 9.92
CA GLN A 77 -13.60 4.47 8.57
C GLN A 77 -12.20 5.09 8.47
N ASP A 78 -12.01 6.27 9.07
CA ASP A 78 -10.70 6.92 9.18
C ASP A 78 -9.71 6.05 9.97
N GLN A 79 -10.16 5.43 11.05
CA GLN A 79 -9.32 4.53 11.86
C GLN A 79 -8.88 3.29 11.08
N ASN A 80 -9.79 2.67 10.33
CA ASN A 80 -9.49 1.53 9.47
C ASN A 80 -8.48 1.88 8.37
N TYR A 81 -8.67 3.03 7.70
CA TYR A 81 -7.71 3.50 6.70
C TYR A 81 -6.34 3.83 7.31
N ARG A 82 -6.31 4.48 8.48
CA ARG A 82 -5.07 4.77 9.22
C ARG A 82 -4.35 3.49 9.60
N GLN A 83 -5.06 2.46 10.04
CA GLN A 83 -4.48 1.15 10.34
C GLN A 83 -3.86 0.50 9.10
N ILE A 84 -4.55 0.49 7.95
CA ILE A 84 -3.98 -0.06 6.71
C ILE A 84 -2.77 0.74 6.25
N SER A 85 -2.84 2.07 6.30
CA SER A 85 -1.71 2.95 5.97
C SER A 85 -0.49 2.68 6.87
N MET A 86 -0.72 2.47 8.18
CA MET A 86 0.31 2.08 9.12
C MET A 86 0.92 0.71 8.79
N ILE A 87 0.10 -0.28 8.41
CA ILE A 87 0.58 -1.62 8.04
C ILE A 87 1.39 -1.55 6.75
N ILE A 88 0.94 -0.84 5.71
CA ILE A 88 1.70 -0.62 4.48
C ILE A 88 3.05 0.04 4.80
N LYS A 89 3.05 1.07 5.66
CA LYS A 89 4.28 1.76 6.07
C LYS A 89 5.21 0.85 6.89
N LYS A 90 4.67 -0.02 7.73
CA LYS A 90 5.49 -0.92 8.55
C LYS A 90 6.09 -2.03 7.68
N ASP A 91 5.27 -2.72 6.91
CA ASP A 91 5.63 -4.01 6.33
C ASP A 91 6.23 -3.88 4.94
N VAL A 92 5.82 -2.89 4.12
CA VAL A 92 6.39 -2.67 2.78
C VAL A 92 7.52 -1.64 2.84
N PHE A 93 7.27 -0.48 3.45
CA PHE A 93 8.30 0.57 3.52
C PHE A 93 9.48 0.18 4.41
N GLY A 94 9.25 -0.60 5.47
CA GLY A 94 10.34 -1.16 6.29
C GLY A 94 11.31 -2.02 5.47
N GLU A 95 10.78 -2.91 4.63
CA GLU A 95 11.59 -3.77 3.74
C GLU A 95 12.31 -2.95 2.65
N LEU A 96 11.61 -1.99 2.04
CA LEU A 96 12.22 -1.05 1.08
C LEU A 96 13.38 -0.25 1.70
N HIS A 97 13.20 0.23 2.94
CA HIS A 97 14.22 0.98 3.65
C HIS A 97 15.46 0.13 3.90
N GLN A 98 15.30 -1.12 4.37
CA GLN A 98 16.41 -2.04 4.58
C GLN A 98 17.19 -2.30 3.27
N MET A 99 16.49 -2.58 2.17
CA MET A 99 17.14 -2.80 0.87
C MET A 99 17.90 -1.56 0.38
N ARG A 100 17.35 -0.35 0.60
CA ARG A 100 18.02 0.92 0.24
C ARG A 100 19.27 1.17 1.07
N VAL A 101 19.25 0.86 2.37
CA VAL A 101 20.43 0.96 3.25
C VAL A 101 21.54 0.05 2.73
N VAL A 102 21.22 -1.22 2.42
CA VAL A 102 22.19 -2.17 1.86
C VAL A 102 22.71 -1.70 0.49
N LEU A 103 21.83 -1.23 -0.40
CA LEU A 103 22.22 -0.72 -1.71
C LEU A 103 23.20 0.47 -1.60
N ASN A 104 22.95 1.40 -0.69
CA ASN A 104 23.83 2.54 -0.46
C ASN A 104 25.18 2.10 0.10
N ASP A 105 25.18 1.16 1.04
CA ASP A 105 26.40 0.60 1.62
C ASP A 105 27.25 -0.09 0.54
N LEU A 106 26.64 -0.93 -0.32
CA LEU A 106 27.35 -1.57 -1.44
C LEU A 106 27.91 -0.55 -2.44
N LYS A 107 27.22 0.57 -2.67
CA LYS A 107 27.73 1.62 -3.57
C LYS A 107 28.95 2.34 -3.00
N LEU A 108 28.99 2.57 -1.69
CA LEU A 108 30.02 3.38 -1.03
C LEU A 108 31.22 2.54 -0.54
N ASN A 109 30.97 1.33 -0.07
CA ASN A 109 31.93 0.58 0.75
C ASN A 109 32.46 -0.71 0.10
N THR A 110 32.08 -1.01 -1.16
CA THR A 110 32.55 -2.21 -1.87
C THR A 110 33.17 -1.90 -3.23
N LEU A 111 34.21 -2.66 -3.58
CA LEU A 111 34.95 -2.51 -4.82
C LEU A 111 34.18 -3.15 -6.01
N PRO A 112 34.16 -2.50 -7.18
CA PRO A 112 33.58 -3.08 -8.38
C PRO A 112 34.22 -4.41 -8.80
N GLY A 113 33.41 -5.30 -9.40
CA GLY A 113 33.87 -6.57 -9.99
C GLY A 113 34.23 -7.66 -9.00
N ARG A 114 34.05 -7.45 -7.69
CA ARG A 114 34.31 -8.44 -6.64
C ARG A 114 33.05 -9.24 -6.30
N ASN A 115 33.27 -10.49 -5.93
CA ASN A 115 32.23 -11.31 -5.33
C ASN A 115 31.98 -10.86 -3.90
N LEU A 116 30.70 -10.69 -3.57
CA LEU A 116 30.20 -10.57 -2.22
C LEU A 116 29.97 -11.98 -1.68
N LEU A 117 30.31 -12.19 -0.40
CA LEU A 117 30.00 -13.42 0.30
C LEU A 117 28.92 -13.13 1.33
N PHE A 118 27.72 -13.64 1.07
CA PHE A 118 26.63 -13.64 2.06
C PHE A 118 26.56 -15.01 2.75
N SER A 119 25.98 -15.03 3.94
CA SER A 119 25.64 -16.28 4.63
C SER A 119 24.16 -16.26 4.95
N ASP A 120 23.46 -17.34 4.62
CA ASP A 120 22.07 -17.49 5.02
C ASP A 120 21.93 -18.07 6.45
N GLU A 121 20.70 -18.30 6.90
CA GLU A 121 20.41 -18.93 8.20
C GLU A 121 21.09 -20.29 8.42
N LYS A 122 21.39 -21.03 7.35
CA LYS A 122 22.11 -22.31 7.42
C LYS A 122 23.63 -22.13 7.40
N LYS A 123 24.10 -20.87 7.37
CA LYS A 123 25.50 -20.46 7.20
C LYS A 123 26.10 -20.95 5.89
N GLU A 124 25.27 -21.25 4.88
CA GLU A 124 25.78 -21.59 3.56
C GLU A 124 26.26 -20.31 2.87
N PRO A 125 27.48 -20.29 2.31
CA PRO A 125 27.99 -19.13 1.60
C PRO A 125 27.24 -18.97 0.27
N ILE A 126 26.78 -17.75 0.00
CA ILE A 126 26.16 -17.36 -1.27
C ILE A 126 27.14 -16.40 -1.97
N PRO A 127 27.97 -16.90 -2.90
CA PRO A 127 28.83 -16.06 -3.70
C PRO A 127 28.00 -15.39 -4.81
N ILE A 128 28.05 -14.07 -4.89
CA ILE A 128 27.38 -13.31 -5.95
C ILE A 128 28.23 -12.11 -6.34
N LYS A 129 28.24 -11.75 -7.64
CA LYS A 129 28.95 -10.54 -8.07
C LYS A 129 28.24 -9.31 -7.50
N ARG A 130 29.02 -8.32 -7.05
CA ARG A 130 28.49 -7.06 -6.52
C ARG A 130 27.48 -6.41 -7.48
N GLU A 131 27.84 -6.30 -8.76
CA GLU A 131 27.02 -5.63 -9.77
C GLU A 131 25.70 -6.36 -10.00
N GLU A 132 25.76 -7.68 -10.06
CA GLU A 132 24.58 -8.55 -10.18
C GLU A 132 23.64 -8.35 -8.99
N PHE A 133 24.18 -8.32 -7.76
CA PHE A 133 23.36 -8.11 -6.58
C PHE A 133 22.78 -6.70 -6.48
N ILE A 134 23.53 -5.67 -6.88
CA ILE A 134 23.03 -4.31 -7.01
C ILE A 134 21.84 -4.27 -7.98
N GLU A 135 21.95 -4.94 -9.13
CA GLU A 135 20.87 -5.00 -10.12
C GLU A 135 19.61 -5.66 -9.54
N ILE A 136 19.77 -6.78 -8.83
CA ILE A 136 18.68 -7.47 -8.13
C ILE A 136 18.01 -6.53 -7.11
N LEU A 137 18.79 -5.85 -6.27
CA LEU A 137 18.26 -4.92 -5.27
C LEU A 137 17.51 -3.75 -5.90
N VAL A 138 18.05 -3.16 -6.97
CA VAL A 138 17.38 -2.05 -7.67
C VAL A 138 16.06 -2.52 -8.27
N LYS A 139 16.03 -3.70 -8.90
CA LYS A 139 14.80 -4.29 -9.45
C LYS A 139 13.76 -4.53 -8.34
N GLU A 140 14.17 -5.10 -7.21
CA GLU A 140 13.25 -5.39 -6.10
C GLU A 140 12.78 -4.13 -5.35
N ILE A 141 13.62 -3.09 -5.23
CA ILE A 141 13.20 -1.79 -4.69
C ILE A 141 12.13 -1.17 -5.60
N ASN A 142 12.38 -1.10 -6.91
CA ASN A 142 11.42 -0.57 -7.87
C ASN A 142 10.11 -1.37 -7.86
N ARG A 143 10.19 -2.69 -7.71
CA ARG A 143 9.01 -3.55 -7.55
C ARG A 143 8.26 -3.26 -6.26
N GLY A 144 8.95 -3.13 -5.12
CA GLY A 144 8.33 -2.82 -3.84
C GLY A 144 7.66 -1.43 -3.83
N GLU A 145 8.20 -0.44 -4.55
CA GLU A 145 7.56 0.87 -4.74
C GLU A 145 6.26 0.79 -5.54
N LYS A 146 6.24 -0.03 -6.60
CA LYS A 146 5.01 -0.33 -7.36
C LYS A 146 3.98 -1.01 -6.46
N ILE A 147 4.39 -2.03 -5.70
CA ILE A 147 3.55 -2.71 -4.71
C ILE A 147 2.96 -1.71 -3.71
N MET A 148 3.76 -0.82 -3.16
CA MET A 148 3.29 0.19 -2.21
C MET A 148 2.24 1.12 -2.83
N THR A 149 2.44 1.51 -4.09
CA THR A 149 1.49 2.35 -4.83
C THR A 149 0.19 1.60 -5.09
N GLU A 150 0.26 0.35 -5.57
CA GLU A 150 -0.90 -0.52 -5.79
C GLU A 150 -1.72 -0.74 -4.52
N LEU A 151 -1.07 -1.04 -3.39
CA LEU A 151 -1.77 -1.27 -2.11
C LEU A 151 -2.47 -0.01 -1.60
N LYS A 152 -1.84 1.16 -1.74
CA LYS A 152 -2.45 2.45 -1.36
C LYS A 152 -3.65 2.76 -2.24
N GLU A 153 -3.54 2.53 -3.54
CA GLU A 153 -4.64 2.73 -4.48
C GLU A 153 -5.80 1.78 -4.18
N TYR A 154 -5.52 0.49 -3.99
CA TYR A 154 -6.55 -0.50 -3.65
C TYR A 154 -7.26 -0.18 -2.32
N ALA A 155 -6.52 0.24 -1.29
CA ALA A 155 -7.10 0.66 -0.01
C ALA A 155 -8.04 1.88 -0.19
N ASN A 156 -7.61 2.88 -0.95
CA ASN A 156 -8.40 4.08 -1.22
C ASN A 156 -9.66 3.76 -2.03
N LEU A 157 -9.54 2.97 -3.10
CA LEU A 157 -10.66 2.54 -3.92
C LEU A 157 -11.69 1.75 -3.10
N SER A 158 -11.23 0.83 -2.25
CA SER A 158 -12.10 0.03 -1.38
C SER A 158 -12.87 0.88 -0.39
N LEU A 159 -12.21 1.87 0.20
CA LEU A 159 -12.86 2.82 1.11
C LEU A 159 -13.93 3.66 0.40
N ARG A 160 -13.60 4.24 -0.76
CA ARG A 160 -14.53 5.07 -1.54
C ARG A 160 -15.76 4.28 -1.98
N ALA A 161 -15.57 3.06 -2.47
CA ALA A 161 -16.67 2.20 -2.88
C ALA A 161 -17.60 1.85 -1.72
N ARG A 162 -17.03 1.46 -0.57
CA ARG A 162 -17.79 1.19 0.65
C ARG A 162 -18.57 2.44 1.10
N ASN A 163 -17.92 3.60 1.16
CA ASN A 163 -18.58 4.86 1.55
C ASN A 163 -19.74 5.22 0.60
N SER A 164 -19.59 4.92 -0.69
CA SER A 164 -20.65 5.17 -1.69
C SER A 164 -21.85 4.25 -1.51
N TYR A 165 -21.61 3.02 -1.07
CA TYR A 165 -22.68 2.11 -0.65
C TYR A 165 -23.38 2.57 0.63
N PHE A 166 -22.69 3.18 1.59
CA PHE A 166 -23.38 3.75 2.76
C PHE A 166 -24.16 5.03 2.41
N ALA A 167 -23.59 5.88 1.56
CA ALA A 167 -24.20 7.12 1.12
C ALA A 167 -25.49 6.90 0.30
N SER A 168 -25.66 5.75 -0.35
CA SER A 168 -26.93 5.41 -1.00
C SER A 168 -28.12 5.33 -0.05
N PHE A 169 -27.87 5.18 1.25
CA PHE A 169 -28.89 5.09 2.30
C PHE A 169 -28.96 6.34 3.20
N ASN A 170 -28.08 7.34 3.00
CA ASN A 170 -28.07 8.56 3.81
C ASN A 170 -27.50 9.77 3.06
N GLU A 171 -28.38 10.72 2.72
CA GLU A 171 -28.05 11.93 1.94
C GLU A 171 -27.25 12.98 2.72
N GLN A 172 -27.23 12.91 4.06
CA GLN A 172 -26.46 13.85 4.88
C GLN A 172 -24.98 13.46 5.01
N ALA A 173 -24.62 12.26 4.54
CA ALA A 173 -23.31 11.71 4.75
C ALA A 173 -22.33 12.21 3.67
N THR A 174 -21.52 13.22 4.01
CA THR A 174 -20.52 13.83 3.13
C THR A 174 -19.25 12.97 3.05
N TYR A 175 -19.07 12.22 1.96
CA TYR A 175 -17.91 11.34 1.76
C TYR A 175 -17.23 11.58 0.42
N SER A 176 -15.96 11.18 0.29
CA SER A 176 -15.33 11.06 -1.03
C SER A 176 -15.95 9.88 -1.76
N TYR A 177 -16.70 10.16 -2.82
CA TYR A 177 -17.54 9.17 -3.50
C TYR A 177 -16.80 8.43 -4.62
N PHE A 178 -17.36 7.27 -4.95
CA PHE A 178 -17.02 6.41 -6.05
C PHE A 178 -17.86 6.84 -7.24
N VAL A 179 -17.23 7.41 -8.27
CA VAL A 179 -17.96 8.13 -9.35
C VAL A 179 -17.55 7.67 -10.75
N ASP A 180 -16.36 7.06 -10.90
CA ASP A 180 -15.81 6.72 -12.21
C ASP A 180 -15.82 5.20 -12.49
N LEU A 181 -16.31 4.82 -13.67
CA LEU A 181 -16.27 3.44 -14.19
C LEU A 181 -14.83 2.87 -14.19
N LYS A 182 -13.83 3.71 -14.43
CA LYS A 182 -12.41 3.32 -14.40
C LYS A 182 -11.96 2.87 -13.02
N ASP A 183 -12.45 3.52 -11.97
CA ASP A 183 -12.16 3.16 -10.58
C ASP A 183 -12.82 1.80 -10.23
N CYS A 184 -14.04 1.55 -10.73
CA CYS A 184 -14.69 0.23 -10.63
C CYS A 184 -13.86 -0.88 -11.28
N GLN A 185 -13.37 -0.63 -12.50
CA GLN A 185 -12.57 -1.62 -13.25
C GLN A 185 -11.25 -1.93 -12.55
N LYS A 186 -10.55 -0.90 -12.05
CA LYS A 186 -9.32 -1.09 -11.27
C LYS A 186 -9.56 -1.88 -10.00
N LEU A 187 -10.65 -1.58 -9.30
CA LEU A 187 -11.00 -2.28 -8.09
C LEU A 187 -11.38 -3.74 -8.37
N ALA A 188 -12.15 -4.01 -9.42
CA ALA A 188 -12.47 -5.36 -9.88
C ALA A 188 -11.20 -6.15 -10.25
N TYR A 189 -10.23 -5.50 -10.89
CA TYR A 189 -8.93 -6.10 -11.18
C TYR A 189 -8.19 -6.54 -9.91
N TYR A 190 -8.14 -5.71 -8.87
CA TYR A 190 -7.50 -6.08 -7.59
C TYR A 190 -8.22 -7.23 -6.89
N LEU A 191 -9.56 -7.22 -6.91
CA LEU A 191 -10.37 -8.30 -6.33
C LEU A 191 -10.22 -9.62 -7.10
N GLY A 192 -10.14 -9.58 -8.43
CA GLY A 192 -9.87 -10.77 -9.26
C GLY A 192 -8.50 -11.39 -9.03
N LYS A 193 -7.48 -10.60 -8.67
CA LYS A 193 -6.17 -11.14 -8.24
C LYS A 193 -6.28 -12.03 -6.99
N LEU A 194 -7.22 -11.76 -6.09
CA LEU A 194 -7.41 -12.54 -4.86
C LEU A 194 -8.05 -13.90 -5.15
N GLU A 195 -9.06 -13.94 -6.03
CA GLU A 195 -9.73 -15.20 -6.42
C GLU A 195 -8.75 -16.18 -7.07
N ASN A 196 -7.83 -15.68 -7.89
CA ASN A 196 -6.78 -16.48 -8.55
C ASN A 196 -5.74 -17.04 -7.56
N ASN A 197 -5.65 -16.52 -6.34
CA ASN A 197 -4.72 -16.98 -5.31
C ASN A 197 -5.31 -18.10 -4.42
N ASN A 198 -6.37 -18.79 -4.85
CA ASN A 198 -7.13 -19.79 -4.06
C ASN A 198 -7.70 -19.26 -2.73
N LEU A 199 -7.75 -17.93 -2.57
CA LEU A 199 -8.37 -17.27 -1.44
C LEU A 199 -9.72 -16.74 -1.92
N GLN A 200 -10.78 -17.54 -1.74
CA GLN A 200 -12.13 -17.11 -2.12
C GLN A 200 -12.59 -15.96 -1.21
N HIS A 201 -12.62 -14.74 -1.74
CA HIS A 201 -13.16 -13.56 -1.06
C HIS A 201 -14.42 -13.07 -1.78
N GLN A 202 -15.50 -12.77 -1.05
CA GLN A 202 -16.80 -12.30 -1.60
C GLN A 202 -16.75 -10.89 -2.24
N GLY A 203 -15.56 -10.28 -2.35
CA GLY A 203 -15.40 -8.88 -2.73
C GLY A 203 -15.93 -8.55 -4.12
N LEU A 204 -15.78 -9.41 -5.13
CA LEU A 204 -16.36 -9.16 -6.47
C LEU A 204 -17.90 -9.16 -6.46
N LYS A 205 -18.53 -10.05 -5.69
CA LYS A 205 -19.99 -10.07 -5.52
C LYS A 205 -20.48 -8.82 -4.81
N ASN A 206 -19.77 -8.40 -3.77
CA ASN A 206 -20.07 -7.16 -3.05
C ASN A 206 -19.90 -5.94 -3.96
N LEU A 207 -18.83 -5.87 -4.76
CA LEU A 207 -18.63 -4.80 -5.73
C LEU A 207 -19.77 -4.73 -6.76
N ALA A 208 -20.21 -5.87 -7.30
CA ALA A 208 -21.34 -5.92 -8.22
C ALA A 208 -22.63 -5.41 -7.57
N CYS A 209 -22.88 -5.75 -6.30
CA CYS A 209 -24.00 -5.23 -5.52
C CYS A 209 -23.93 -3.71 -5.35
N ILE A 210 -22.76 -3.16 -5.01
CA ILE A 210 -22.55 -1.70 -4.92
C ILE A 210 -22.82 -1.05 -6.28
N MET A 211 -22.25 -1.59 -7.37
CA MET A 211 -22.46 -1.03 -8.71
C MET A 211 -23.94 -1.02 -9.11
N ALA A 212 -24.68 -2.09 -8.81
CA ALA A 212 -26.11 -2.16 -9.06
C ALA A 212 -26.88 -1.09 -8.26
N GLN A 213 -26.54 -0.90 -6.99
CA GLN A 213 -27.15 0.14 -6.15
C GLN A 213 -26.82 1.54 -6.65
N LEU A 214 -25.57 1.82 -7.02
CA LEU A 214 -25.14 3.13 -7.53
C LEU A 214 -25.71 3.47 -8.91
N ASN A 215 -26.05 2.46 -9.73
CA ASN A 215 -26.68 2.63 -11.04
C ASN A 215 -28.18 2.98 -10.97
N LEU A 216 -28.82 2.85 -9.80
CA LEU A 216 -30.20 3.26 -9.53
C LEU A 216 -30.16 4.59 -8.73
N PRO A 217 -31.11 5.52 -8.96
CA PRO A 217 -31.09 7.01 -9.10
C PRO A 217 -29.99 7.91 -8.47
N LEU A 218 -28.92 7.36 -7.92
CA LEU A 218 -27.86 8.04 -7.20
C LEU A 218 -26.95 8.87 -8.09
N LYS A 219 -26.83 8.53 -9.38
CA LYS A 219 -26.03 9.30 -10.33
C LYS A 219 -26.47 10.78 -10.37
N GLU A 220 -27.78 11.05 -10.32
CA GLU A 220 -28.33 12.41 -10.20
C GLU A 220 -28.10 13.01 -8.81
N ARG A 221 -28.30 12.23 -7.73
CA ARG A 221 -28.10 12.71 -6.34
C ARG A 221 -26.65 13.11 -6.05
N TYR A 222 -25.67 12.36 -6.55
CA TYR A 222 -24.25 12.68 -6.44
C TYR A 222 -23.84 13.88 -7.28
N LEU A 223 -24.37 14.02 -8.50
CA LEU A 223 -24.18 15.21 -9.33
C LEU A 223 -24.66 16.47 -8.58
N ASN A 224 -25.81 16.38 -7.92
CA ASN A 224 -26.37 17.49 -7.14
C ASN A 224 -25.54 17.83 -5.90
N GLN A 225 -24.99 16.83 -5.19
CA GLN A 225 -24.09 17.06 -4.05
C GLN A 225 -22.75 17.66 -4.47
N ILE A 226 -22.12 17.15 -5.53
CA ILE A 226 -20.88 17.73 -6.09
C ILE A 226 -21.12 19.20 -6.46
N THR A 227 -22.22 19.47 -7.18
CA THR A 227 -22.60 20.84 -7.58
C THR A 227 -22.82 21.75 -6.36
N ARG A 228 -23.40 21.22 -5.27
CA ARG A 228 -23.61 21.96 -4.02
C ARG A 228 -22.30 22.28 -3.31
N VAL A 229 -21.40 21.29 -3.17
CA VAL A 229 -20.09 21.47 -2.53
C VAL A 229 -19.22 22.44 -3.34
N GLU A 230 -19.25 22.36 -4.67
CA GLU A 230 -18.55 23.31 -5.54
C GLU A 230 -19.08 24.74 -5.37
N LYS A 231 -20.41 24.92 -5.27
CA LYS A 231 -21.02 26.22 -4.96
C LYS A 231 -20.58 26.76 -3.60
N GLU A 232 -20.60 25.92 -2.56
CA GLU A 232 -20.17 26.31 -1.21
C GLU A 232 -18.68 26.67 -1.16
N LEU A 233 -17.81 25.90 -1.83
CA LEU A 233 -16.37 26.21 -1.94
C LEU A 233 -16.12 27.51 -2.72
N THR A 234 -16.91 27.74 -3.78
CA THR A 234 -16.83 28.97 -4.58
C THR A 234 -17.27 30.18 -3.75
N ASN A 235 -18.34 30.04 -2.96
CA ASN A 235 -18.81 31.10 -2.06
C ASN A 235 -17.79 31.39 -0.95
N LYS A 236 -17.22 30.37 -0.30
CA LYS A 236 -16.16 30.54 0.70
C LYS A 236 -14.91 31.24 0.12
N ARG A 237 -14.50 30.91 -1.11
CA ARG A 237 -13.40 31.60 -1.80
C ARG A 237 -13.73 33.08 -2.06
N LYS A 238 -14.96 33.39 -2.46
CA LYS A 238 -15.41 34.79 -2.65
C LYS A 238 -15.39 35.57 -1.34
N GLU A 239 -15.87 34.96 -0.25
CA GLU A 239 -15.84 35.57 1.09
C GLU A 239 -14.42 35.82 1.60
N GLN A 240 -13.48 34.89 1.36
CA GLN A 240 -12.06 35.06 1.69
C GLN A 240 -11.41 36.21 0.90
N ILE A 241 -11.73 36.35 -0.39
CA ILE A 241 -11.24 37.47 -1.22
C ILE A 241 -11.81 38.81 -0.74
N LEU A 242 -13.08 38.84 -0.31
CA LEU A 242 -13.73 40.04 0.22
C LEU A 242 -13.18 40.47 1.59
N THR A 243 -12.80 39.51 2.44
CA THR A 243 -12.18 39.77 3.75
C THR A 243 -10.71 40.15 3.67
N GLN A 244 -9.97 39.74 2.63
CA GLN A 244 -8.60 40.20 2.38
C GLN A 244 -8.52 41.60 1.75
N ARG A 245 -9.64 42.14 1.26
CA ARG A 245 -9.72 43.48 0.64
C ARG A 245 -10.27 44.56 1.58
N ARG A 246 -10.62 44.20 2.83
CA ARG A 246 -10.99 45.12 3.91
C ARG A 246 -9.82 45.26 4.87
#